data_AF-A0A7V1BNJ3-F1
#
_entry.id   AF-A0A7V1BNJ3-F1
#
_cell.length_a   1.000
_cell.length_b   1.000
_cell.length_c   1.000
_cell.angle_alpha   90.00
_cell.angle_beta   90.00
_cell.angle_gamma   90.00
#
_symmetry.space_group_name_H-M   'P 1'
#
loop_
_entity.id
_entity.type
_entity.pdbx_description
1 polymer ?
#
loop_
_entity_poly.entity_id
_entity_poly.type
_entity_poly.pdbx_seq_one_letter_code
_entity_poly.pdbx_strand_id
1 'polypeptide(L)'
;MAWMTWTLPTAIFFITIGCILFCMTVYEVRSPCVERKGFLPIATTRGDRLFIGLLVSAYIHLLFLGLSDMSLWIPLGISVVWVAIALRWG
;
A
#
# COMPACT_ATOMS: atom_id res chain seq x y z
N MET A 1 7.86 19.44 -23.37
CA MET A 1 7.83 18.01 -23.00
C MET A 1 7.34 17.89 -21.57
N ALA A 2 6.13 17.37 -21.34
CA ALA A 2 5.68 16.97 -20.02
C ALA A 2 5.93 15.46 -19.91
N TRP A 3 6.99 15.06 -19.22
CA TRP A 3 7.39 13.65 -19.11
C TRP A 3 6.34 12.78 -18.38
N MET A 4 5.48 13.44 -17.61
CA MET A 4 4.33 12.91 -16.92
C MET A 4 3.22 13.94 -17.03
N THR A 5 2.01 13.46 -17.25
CA THR A 5 0.80 14.28 -17.17
C THR A 5 0.52 14.58 -15.71
N TRP A 6 1.18 15.61 -15.17
CA TRP A 6 0.99 16.08 -13.81
C TRP A 6 -0.41 16.68 -13.67
N THR A 7 -1.31 15.86 -13.14
CA THR A 7 -2.65 16.23 -12.72
C THR A 7 -2.72 16.21 -11.20
N LEU A 8 -3.67 16.95 -10.62
CA LEU A 8 -3.90 16.96 -9.17
C LEU A 8 -4.03 15.53 -8.59
N PRO A 9 -4.78 14.59 -9.22
CA PRO A 9 -4.85 13.21 -8.74
C PRO A 9 -3.50 12.48 -8.79
N THR A 10 -2.73 12.60 -9.87
CA THR A 10 -1.42 11.95 -9.97
C THR A 10 -0.42 12.51 -8.95
N ALA A 11 -0.43 13.82 -8.70
CA ALA A 11 0.43 14.44 -7.70
C ALA A 11 0.13 13.91 -6.30
N ILE A 12 -1.16 13.85 -5.93
CA ILE A 12 -1.61 13.31 -4.64
C ILE A 12 -1.17 11.85 -4.48
N PHE A 13 -1.28 11.03 -5.53
CA PHE A 13 -0.85 9.63 -5.50
C PHE A 13 0.64 9.48 -5.19
N PHE A 14 1.52 10.18 -5.93
CA PHE A 14 2.96 10.09 -5.72
C PHE A 14 3.41 10.67 -4.37
N ILE A 15 2.81 11.77 -3.92
CA ILE A 15 3.06 12.32 -2.58
C ILE A 15 2.65 11.30 -1.52
N THR A 16 1.48 10.67 -1.67
CA THR A 16 1.00 9.66 -0.72
C THR A 16 1.96 8.47 -0.63
N ILE A 17 2.43 7.95 -1.77
CA ILE A 17 3.45 6.88 -1.80
C ILE A 17 4.75 7.35 -1.13
N GLY A 18 5.21 8.55 -1.45
CA GLY A 18 6.40 9.14 -0.84
C GLY A 18 6.29 9.24 0.69
N CYS A 19 5.14 9.69 1.20
CA CYS A 19 4.86 9.74 2.63
C CYS A 19 4.85 8.35 3.26
N ILE A 20 4.24 7.35 2.60
CA ILE A 20 4.18 5.98 3.11
C ILE A 20 5.60 5.38 3.22
N LEU A 21 6.42 5.53 2.17
CA LEU A 21 7.80 5.07 2.17
C LEU A 21 8.61 5.78 3.25
N PHE A 22 8.49 7.10 3.37
CA PHE A 22 9.19 7.89 4.38
C PHE A 22 8.82 7.46 5.80
N CYS A 23 7.52 7.30 6.10
CA CYS A 23 7.04 6.81 7.39
C CYS A 23 7.60 5.43 7.72
N MET A 24 7.64 4.52 6.74
CA MET A 24 8.22 3.19 6.89
C MET A 24 9.72 3.24 7.18
N THR A 25 10.49 4.03 6.43
CA THR A 25 11.93 4.20 6.67
C THR A 25 12.18 4.74 8.08
N VAL A 26 11.45 5.76 8.51
CA VAL A 26 11.56 6.31 9.88
C VAL A 26 11.22 5.25 10.93
N TYR A 27 10.23 4.40 10.67
CA TYR A 27 9.80 3.37 11.60
C TYR A 27 10.81 2.21 11.73
N GLU A 28 11.43 1.78 10.64
CA GLU A 28 12.50 0.77 10.65
C GLU A 28 13.77 1.30 11.35
N VAL A 29 14.14 2.56 11.11
CA VAL A 29 15.28 3.20 11.80
C VAL A 29 15.05 3.26 13.30
N ARG A 30 13.81 3.50 13.75
CA ARG A 30 13.48 3.59 15.19
C ARG A 30 13.30 2.25 15.88
N SER A 31 12.83 1.23 15.18
CA SER A 31 12.50 -0.07 15.78
C SER A 31 13.08 -1.18 14.91
N PRO A 32 14.31 -1.65 15.21
CA PRO A 32 14.98 -2.67 14.43
C PRO A 32 14.10 -3.92 14.29
N CYS A 33 13.92 -4.34 13.05
CA CYS A 33 12.99 -5.38 12.65
C CYS A 33 13.27 -6.70 13.38
N VAL A 34 12.24 -7.23 14.03
CA VAL A 34 12.20 -8.63 14.46
C VAL A 34 11.41 -9.38 13.40
N GLU A 35 12.09 -10.25 12.67
CA GLU A 35 11.49 -11.25 11.79
C GLU A 35 10.43 -12.02 12.58
N ARG A 36 9.16 -11.88 12.20
CA ARG A 36 8.06 -12.66 12.76
C ARG A 36 7.38 -13.42 11.64
N LYS A 37 7.16 -14.71 11.86
CA LYS A 37 6.23 -15.51 11.07
C LYS A 37 4.82 -15.17 11.55
N GLY A 38 4.11 -14.36 10.78
CA GLY A 38 2.69 -14.05 10.99
C GLY A 38 1.79 -14.94 10.12
N PHE A 39 0.76 -14.34 9.53
CA PHE A 39 -0.24 -15.01 8.69
C PHE A 39 0.32 -15.58 7.37
N LEU A 40 1.36 -14.96 6.80
CA LEU A 40 2.07 -15.48 5.63
C LEU A 40 3.14 -16.49 6.10
N PRO A 41 3.23 -17.70 5.53
CA PRO A 41 4.23 -18.72 5.89
C PRO A 41 5.65 -18.37 5.39
N ILE A 42 5.97 -17.09 5.30
CA ILE A 42 7.23 -16.52 4.84
C ILE A 42 7.71 -15.56 5.94
N ALA A 43 9.00 -15.52 6.20
CA ALA A 43 9.56 -14.51 7.10
C ALA A 43 9.46 -13.15 6.40
N THR A 44 8.62 -12.26 6.94
CA THR A 44 8.40 -10.92 6.38
C THR A 44 8.78 -9.86 7.40
N THR A 45 9.55 -8.86 6.95
CA THR A 45 9.81 -7.64 7.70
C THR A 45 8.55 -6.76 7.75
N ARG A 46 8.58 -5.68 8.55
CA ARG A 46 7.48 -4.70 8.56
C ARG A 46 7.35 -3.98 7.21
N GLY A 47 8.48 -3.69 6.56
CA GLY A 47 8.53 -3.16 5.20
C GLY A 47 7.84 -4.07 4.19
N ASP A 48 8.15 -5.36 4.22
CA ASP A 48 7.57 -6.34 3.29
C ASP A 48 6.05 -6.43 3.41
N ARG A 49 5.52 -6.37 4.63
CA ARG A 49 4.07 -6.40 4.89
C ARG A 49 3.34 -5.20 4.31
N LEU A 50 3.93 -4.01 4.42
CA LEU A 50 3.34 -2.82 3.81
C LEU A 50 3.43 -2.88 2.28
N PHE A 51 4.56 -3.34 1.73
CA PHE A 51 4.71 -3.47 0.28
C PHE A 51 3.67 -4.44 -0.30
N ILE A 52 3.50 -5.61 0.32
CA ILE A 52 2.46 -6.58 -0.05
C ILE A 52 1.07 -5.97 0.08
N GLY A 53 0.82 -5.20 1.15
CA GLY A 53 -0.43 -4.47 1.35
C GLY A 53 -0.76 -3.48 0.22
N LEU A 54 0.23 -2.68 -0.19
CA LEU A 54 0.10 -1.73 -1.29
C LEU A 54 -0.07 -2.42 -2.65
N LEU A 55 0.67 -3.51 -2.89
CA LEU A 55 0.61 -4.28 -4.12
C LEU A 55 -0.78 -4.93 -4.30
N VAL A 56 -1.31 -5.55 -3.25
CA VAL A 56 -2.68 -6.10 -3.27
C VAL A 56 -3.73 -5.00 -3.43
N SER A 57 -3.57 -3.87 -2.75
CA SER A 57 -4.44 -2.70 -2.94
C SER A 57 -4.48 -2.23 -4.40
N ALA A 58 -3.32 -2.19 -5.07
CA ALA A 58 -3.24 -1.83 -6.49
C ALA A 58 -3.99 -2.84 -7.36
N TYR A 59 -3.83 -4.15 -7.12
CA TYR A 59 -4.59 -5.17 -7.84
C TYR A 59 -6.10 -5.07 -7.59
N ILE A 60 -6.54 -4.77 -6.36
CA ILE A 60 -7.97 -4.53 -6.05
C ILE A 60 -8.51 -3.38 -6.90
N HIS A 61 -7.77 -2.26 -6.99
CA HIS A 61 -8.19 -1.11 -7.78
C HIS A 61 -8.20 -1.40 -9.28
N LEU A 62 -7.19 -2.10 -9.80
CA LEU A 62 -7.14 -2.50 -11.21
C LEU A 62 -8.27 -3.45 -11.59
N LEU A 63 -8.56 -4.43 -10.72
CA LEU A 63 -9.65 -5.38 -10.93
C LEU A 63 -11.00 -4.67 -10.90
N PHE A 64 -11.20 -3.74 -9.96
CA PHE A 64 -12.43 -2.96 -9.89
C PHE A 64 -12.61 -2.05 -11.10
N LEU A 65 -11.54 -1.39 -11.56
CA LEU A 65 -11.53 -0.55 -12.76
C LEU A 65 -11.77 -1.36 -14.04
N GLY A 66 -11.27 -2.60 -14.11
CA GLY A 66 -11.46 -3.48 -15.26
C GLY A 66 -12.83 -4.18 -15.32
N LEU A 67 -13.53 -4.31 -14.18
CA LEU A 67 -14.80 -5.05 -14.09
C LEU A 67 -16.01 -4.17 -13.79
N SER A 68 -15.82 -2.92 -13.37
CA SER A 68 -16.92 -2.05 -12.97
C SER A 68 -16.64 -0.57 -13.21
N ASP A 69 -17.70 0.19 -13.52
CA ASP A 69 -17.68 1.66 -13.59
C ASP A 69 -18.13 2.31 -12.27
N MET A 70 -18.20 1.51 -11.20
CA MET A 70 -18.64 1.97 -9.89
C MET A 70 -17.61 2.89 -9.24
N SER A 71 -18.09 3.69 -8.29
CA SER A 71 -17.29 4.62 -7.52
C SER A 71 -16.03 3.97 -6.90
N LEU A 72 -14.85 4.55 -7.18
CA LEU A 72 -13.55 4.08 -6.66
C LEU A 72 -13.41 4.18 -5.13
N TRP A 73 -14.40 4.76 -4.45
CA TRP A 73 -14.47 4.79 -3.00
C TRP A 73 -14.66 3.39 -2.39
N ILE A 74 -15.30 2.47 -3.12
CA ILE A 74 -15.50 1.08 -2.70
C ILE A 74 -14.15 0.32 -2.62
N PRO A 75 -13.36 0.22 -3.71
CA PRO A 75 -12.05 -0.45 -3.66
C PRO A 75 -11.08 0.27 -2.71
N LEU A 76 -11.18 1.59 -2.55
CA LEU A 76 -10.38 2.33 -1.58
C LEU A 76 -10.66 1.88 -0.14
N GLY A 77 -11.93 1.72 0.25
CA GLY A 77 -12.30 1.20 1.57
C GLY A 77 -11.77 -0.22 1.80
N ILE A 78 -11.89 -1.10 0.80
CA ILE A 78 -11.38 -2.49 0.86
C ILE A 78 -9.86 -2.48 1.05
N SER A 79 -9.15 -1.65 0.29
CA SER A 79 -7.69 -1.51 0.38
C SER A 79 -7.21 -1.01 1.74
N VAL A 80 -7.91 -0.05 2.36
CA VAL A 80 -7.55 0.42 3.70
C VAL A 80 -7.70 -0.68 4.74
N VAL A 81 -8.81 -1.44 4.68
CA VAL A 81 -9.04 -2.59 5.56
C VAL A 81 -7.96 -3.66 5.34
N TRP A 82 -7.61 -3.93 4.08
CA TRP A 82 -6.57 -4.89 3.74
C TRP A 82 -5.19 -4.49 4.31
N VAL A 83 -4.77 -3.24 4.12
CA VAL A 83 -3.49 -2.75 4.66
C VAL A 83 -3.48 -2.81 6.19
N ALA A 84 -4.59 -2.48 6.85
CA ALA A 84 -4.70 -2.60 8.31
C ALA A 84 -4.56 -4.06 8.79
N ILE A 85 -5.17 -5.01 8.08
CA ILE A 85 -5.05 -6.44 8.35
C ILE A 85 -3.61 -6.92 8.14
N ALA A 86 -3.00 -6.56 7.01
CA ALA A 86 -1.64 -6.96 6.66
C ALA A 86 -0.60 -6.43 7.67
N LEU A 87 -0.77 -5.21 8.16
CA LEU A 87 0.10 -4.64 9.19
C LEU A 87 -0.13 -5.23 10.59
N ARG A 88 -1.36 -5.63 10.93
CA ARG A 88 -1.70 -6.16 12.26
C ARG A 88 -1.36 -7.63 12.44
N TRP A 89 -1.53 -8.45 11.40
CA TRP A 89 -1.41 -9.92 11.48
C TRP A 89 -0.34 -10.53 10.59
N GLY A 90 0.34 -9.74 9.76
CA GLY A 90 1.51 -10.22 9.06
C GLY A 90 2.71 -10.35 9.99
#